data_AF-A0A7C5TF12-F1
#
_entry.id   AF-A0A7C5TF12-F1
#
_cell.length_a   1.000
_cell.length_b   1.000
_cell.length_c   1.000
_cell.angle_alpha   90.00
_cell.angle_beta   90.00
_cell.angle_gamma   90.00
#
_symmetry.space_group_name_H-M   'P 1'
#
loop_
_entity.id
_entity.type
_entity.pdbx_description
1 polymer ?
#
loop_
_entity_poly.entity_id
_entity_poly.type
_entity_poly.pdbx_seq_one_letter_code
_entity_poly.pdbx_strand_id
1 'polypeptide(L)'
;ILMGWAIFLLVDAIISPAGTLAVYVGTSGRNLYGMSRVGYIPRLLSQIHRRFQTPWVALVVATVIGIAFLAPFPTWYAIMSYSTVMTIYGYLQVGISNHVLRRVAPDLNRPFKTPAWYIFYPVSFIVASLLIYWSGWSYVNAIIAGVILGFPLLLLGPYRSEIRLTQGAAIIFAVAYWIATALVIAGWYLGWFSVLGPLPSFAIYWTLITLIQVLSLLYVWLKSRHPDAKAALWIPIYNVFLGTISYIGSLGPLSTPIIPYPWDYITFAILSLITYFIAVQLGYETKDLKEIKQKGLPIE
;
A
#
# COMPACT_ATOMS: atom_id res chain seq x y z
N ILE A 1 -36.02 -23.75 19.55
CA ILE A 1 -35.07 -24.00 18.43
C ILE A 1 -34.37 -22.71 18.01
N LEU A 2 -35.09 -21.67 17.54
CA LEU A 2 -34.47 -20.40 17.09
C LEU A 2 -33.66 -19.67 18.17
N MET A 3 -34.15 -19.65 19.42
CA MET A 3 -33.39 -19.07 20.55
C MET A 3 -32.10 -19.85 20.86
N GLY A 4 -32.11 -21.18 20.69
CA GLY A 4 -30.91 -22.00 20.84
C GLY A 4 -29.88 -21.70 19.75
N TRP A 5 -30.32 -21.52 18.51
CA TRP A 5 -29.47 -21.08 17.40
C TRP A 5 -28.91 -19.68 17.62
N ALA A 6 -29.71 -18.74 18.12
CA ALA A 6 -29.24 -17.38 18.43
C ALA A 6 -28.13 -17.40 19.49
N ILE A 7 -28.31 -18.17 20.57
CA ILE A 7 -27.28 -18.32 21.61
C ILE A 7 -26.02 -18.98 21.04
N PHE A 8 -26.17 -20.02 20.22
CA PHE A 8 -25.04 -20.68 19.56
C PHE A 8 -24.24 -19.70 18.68
N LEU A 9 -24.93 -18.89 17.86
CA LEU A 9 -24.30 -17.86 17.04
C LEU A 9 -23.63 -16.75 17.87
N LEU A 10 -24.19 -16.39 19.03
CA LEU A 10 -23.55 -15.43 19.94
C LEU A 10 -22.28 -15.99 20.57
N VAL A 11 -22.28 -17.27 20.95
CA VAL A 11 -21.08 -17.94 21.47
C VAL A 11 -20.02 -18.04 20.38
N ASP A 12 -20.41 -18.44 19.15
CA ASP A 12 -19.51 -18.45 17.99
C ASP A 12 -18.91 -17.07 17.70
N ALA A 13 -19.72 -16.00 17.75
CA ALA A 13 -19.25 -14.63 17.53
C ALA A 13 -18.16 -14.18 18.53
N ILE A 14 -18.09 -14.78 19.72
CA ILE A 14 -17.05 -14.52 20.72
C ILE A 14 -15.82 -15.41 20.47
N ILE A 15 -16.02 -16.69 20.15
CA ILE A 15 -14.94 -17.68 20.02
C ILE A 15 -14.22 -17.57 18.67
N SER A 16 -14.97 -17.38 17.58
CA SER A 16 -14.46 -17.39 16.20
C SER A 16 -13.36 -16.33 15.95
N PRO A 17 -13.47 -15.08 16.42
CA PRO A 17 -12.40 -14.08 16.27
C PRO A 17 -11.11 -14.43 17.04
N ALA A 18 -11.13 -15.34 18.02
CA ALA A 18 -9.94 -15.68 18.81
C ALA A 18 -8.85 -16.34 17.94
N GLY A 19 -9.25 -17.17 16.96
CA GLY A 19 -8.32 -17.75 16.00
C GLY A 19 -7.64 -16.67 15.15
N THR A 20 -8.44 -15.76 14.59
CA THR A 20 -7.94 -14.61 13.83
C THR A 20 -7.01 -13.75 14.67
N LEU A 21 -7.38 -13.45 15.92
CA LEU A 21 -6.54 -12.69 16.86
C LEU A 21 -5.16 -13.34 17.04
N ALA A 22 -5.11 -14.66 17.26
CA ALA A 22 -3.85 -15.38 17.43
C ALA A 22 -2.93 -15.26 16.18
N VAL A 23 -3.51 -15.40 14.98
CA VAL A 23 -2.75 -15.25 13.71
C VAL A 23 -2.24 -13.82 13.53
N TYR A 24 -3.08 -12.81 13.77
CA TYR A 24 -2.71 -11.41 13.56
C TYR A 24 -1.69 -10.91 14.59
N VAL A 25 -1.79 -11.33 15.86
CA VAL A 25 -0.79 -10.99 16.89
C VAL A 25 0.57 -11.58 16.50
N GLY A 26 0.60 -12.84 16.08
CA GLY A 26 1.83 -13.50 15.61
C GLY A 26 2.44 -12.82 14.38
N THR A 27 1.60 -12.53 13.37
CA THR A 27 2.04 -11.91 12.11
C THR A 27 2.52 -10.48 12.32
N SER A 28 1.80 -9.67 13.10
CA SER A 28 2.18 -8.29 13.39
C SER A 28 3.52 -8.21 14.15
N GLY A 29 3.71 -9.07 15.15
CA GLY A 29 4.98 -9.17 15.87
C GLY A 29 6.16 -9.56 14.98
N ARG A 30 5.96 -10.53 14.07
CA ARG A 30 7.00 -10.99 13.13
C ARG A 30 7.30 -9.96 12.04
N ASN A 31 6.30 -9.25 11.53
CA ASN A 31 6.49 -8.19 10.53
C ASN A 31 7.31 -7.03 11.12
N LEU A 32 6.95 -6.55 12.32
CA LEU A 32 7.71 -5.51 13.02
C LEU A 32 9.13 -5.97 13.35
N TYR A 33 9.29 -7.20 13.85
CA TYR A 33 10.61 -7.80 14.09
C TYR A 33 11.45 -7.82 12.80
N GLY A 34 10.89 -8.28 11.68
CA GLY A 34 11.55 -8.34 10.39
C GLY A 34 11.98 -6.97 9.89
N MET A 35 11.07 -5.98 9.92
CA MET A 35 11.37 -4.58 9.57
C MET A 35 12.48 -3.98 10.45
N SER A 36 12.54 -4.36 11.73
CA SER A 36 13.59 -3.92 12.65
C SER A 36 14.94 -4.56 12.31
N ARG A 37 14.94 -5.85 11.96
CA ARG A 37 16.14 -6.60 11.55
C ARG A 37 16.79 -6.06 10.29
N VAL A 38 15.98 -5.67 9.30
CA VAL A 38 16.51 -5.04 8.08
C VAL A 38 16.85 -3.55 8.28
N GLY A 39 16.42 -2.92 9.39
CA GLY A 39 16.86 -1.58 9.80
C GLY A 39 15.93 -0.43 9.42
N TYR A 40 14.66 -0.70 9.05
CA TYR A 40 13.66 0.35 8.77
C TYR A 40 13.04 0.95 10.03
N ILE A 41 13.00 0.20 11.13
CA ILE A 41 12.43 0.66 12.41
C ILE A 41 13.42 0.38 13.56
N PRO A 42 13.26 1.01 14.74
CA PRO A 42 14.24 0.92 15.82
C PRO A 42 14.59 -0.52 16.21
N ARG A 43 15.88 -0.76 16.51
CA ARG A 43 16.42 -2.09 16.89
C ARG A 43 15.75 -2.70 18.12
N LEU A 44 15.11 -1.88 18.97
CA LEU A 44 14.38 -2.34 20.14
C LEU A 44 13.30 -3.38 19.77
N LEU A 45 12.65 -3.22 18.61
CA LEU A 45 11.60 -4.15 18.16
C LEU A 45 12.15 -5.51 17.69
N SER A 46 13.46 -5.64 17.51
CA SER A 46 14.12 -6.92 17.19
C SER A 46 14.47 -7.77 18.43
N GLN A 47 14.11 -7.33 19.64
CA GLN A 47 14.41 -8.08 20.86
C GLN A 47 13.56 -9.34 20.98
N ILE A 48 14.23 -10.47 21.18
CA ILE A 48 13.60 -11.79 21.37
C ILE A 48 13.64 -12.16 22.86
N HIS A 49 12.52 -12.66 23.37
CA HIS A 49 12.43 -13.17 24.73
C HIS A 49 13.22 -14.48 24.88
N ARG A 50 14.13 -14.56 25.85
CA ARG A 50 15.07 -15.71 26.02
C ARG A 50 14.38 -17.08 26.14
N ARG A 51 13.29 -17.17 26.92
CA ARG A 51 12.56 -18.42 27.15
C ARG A 51 11.63 -18.82 26.01
N PHE A 52 10.76 -17.89 25.57
CA PHE A 52 9.69 -18.16 24.60
C PHE A 52 10.10 -17.94 23.14
N GLN A 53 11.28 -17.36 22.87
CA GLN A 53 11.76 -17.06 21.52
C GLN A 53 10.79 -16.18 20.70
N THR A 54 10.03 -15.33 21.38
CA THR A 54 9.04 -14.41 20.77
C THR A 54 9.53 -12.96 20.76
N PRO A 55 9.17 -12.15 19.75
CA PRO A 55 9.54 -10.73 19.69
C PRO A 55 8.66 -9.87 20.62
N TRP A 56 8.91 -9.95 21.93
CA TRP A 56 8.01 -9.39 22.96
C TRP A 56 7.82 -7.87 22.86
N VAL A 57 8.87 -7.11 22.51
CA VAL A 57 8.75 -5.65 22.34
C VAL A 57 7.81 -5.32 21.19
N ALA A 58 7.98 -6.01 20.04
CA ALA A 58 7.12 -5.81 18.89
C ALA A 58 5.66 -6.14 19.20
N LEU A 59 5.41 -7.18 20.00
CA LEU A 59 4.07 -7.55 20.46
C LEU A 59 3.44 -6.47 21.35
N VAL A 60 4.20 -5.95 22.33
CA VAL A 60 3.72 -4.87 23.20
C VAL A 60 3.42 -3.61 22.39
N VAL A 61 4.33 -3.21 21.51
CA VAL A 61 4.14 -2.03 20.65
C VAL A 61 2.91 -2.20 19.74
N ALA A 62 2.75 -3.35 19.09
CA ALA A 62 1.58 -3.64 18.26
C ALA A 62 0.27 -3.59 19.08
N THR A 63 0.29 -4.09 20.31
CA THR A 63 -0.86 -4.06 21.21
C THR A 63 -1.22 -2.64 21.62
N VAL A 64 -0.23 -1.82 22.01
CA VAL A 64 -0.43 -0.41 22.36
C VAL A 64 -0.98 0.37 21.18
N ILE A 65 -0.44 0.16 19.97
CA ILE A 65 -0.98 0.77 18.75
C ILE A 65 -2.41 0.31 18.51
N GLY A 66 -2.70 -0.99 18.64
CA GLY A 66 -4.06 -1.53 18.49
C GLY A 66 -5.05 -0.91 19.48
N ILE A 67 -4.69 -0.77 20.75
CA ILE A 67 -5.50 -0.09 21.78
C ILE A 67 -5.64 1.39 21.45
N ALA A 68 -4.58 2.07 21.02
CA ALA A 68 -4.65 3.46 20.59
C ALA A 68 -5.55 3.64 19.36
N PHE A 69 -5.66 2.62 18.50
CA PHE A 69 -6.60 2.49 17.39
C PHE A 69 -8.02 2.05 17.80
N LEU A 70 -8.26 1.85 19.10
CA LEU A 70 -9.58 1.62 19.71
C LEU A 70 -10.00 2.71 20.72
N ALA A 71 -9.05 3.46 21.28
CA ALA A 71 -9.25 4.31 22.46
C ALA A 71 -9.96 5.67 22.20
N PRO A 72 -9.90 6.26 21.00
CA PRO A 72 -10.95 7.21 20.59
C PRO A 72 -11.28 7.09 19.08
N PHE A 73 -12.40 6.44 18.69
CA PHE A 73 -12.68 6.25 17.25
C PHE A 73 -14.04 6.73 16.74
N PRO A 74 -14.07 7.14 15.46
CA PRO A 74 -15.04 6.64 14.48
C PRO A 74 -15.54 5.19 14.68
N THR A 75 -16.58 4.80 13.95
CA THR A 75 -17.23 3.50 14.08
C THR A 75 -16.30 2.32 13.69
N TRP A 76 -16.46 1.15 14.34
CA TRP A 76 -15.78 -0.12 14.00
C TRP A 76 -15.72 -0.40 12.48
N TYR A 77 -16.81 -0.06 11.78
CA TYR A 77 -16.91 -0.16 10.33
C TYR A 77 -15.83 0.61 9.58
N ALA A 78 -15.48 1.82 10.02
CA ALA A 78 -14.45 2.62 9.37
C ALA A 78 -13.07 1.94 9.47
N ILE A 79 -12.69 1.44 10.65
CA ILE A 79 -11.41 0.75 10.88
C ILE A 79 -11.31 -0.49 9.97
N MET A 80 -12.37 -1.30 9.94
CA MET A 80 -12.41 -2.50 9.09
C MET A 80 -12.30 -2.16 7.62
N SER A 81 -12.97 -1.10 7.17
CA SER A 81 -12.95 -0.66 5.78
C SER A 81 -11.56 -0.15 5.39
N TYR A 82 -10.92 0.68 6.21
CA TYR A 82 -9.55 1.13 5.99
C TYR A 82 -8.55 -0.04 5.92
N SER A 83 -8.61 -0.96 6.89
CA SER A 83 -7.70 -2.11 6.92
C SER A 83 -7.83 -3.03 5.71
N THR A 84 -9.07 -3.24 5.24
CA THR A 84 -9.37 -4.10 4.08
C THR A 84 -8.82 -3.49 2.80
N VAL A 85 -9.10 -2.20 2.56
CA VAL A 85 -8.64 -1.50 1.35
C VAL A 85 -7.10 -1.41 1.33
N MET A 86 -6.46 -1.16 2.48
CA MET A 86 -4.99 -1.19 2.61
C MET A 86 -4.38 -2.55 2.27
N THR A 87 -5.03 -3.62 2.72
CA THR A 87 -4.59 -4.99 2.43
C THR A 87 -4.72 -5.30 0.94
N ILE A 88 -5.84 -4.93 0.31
CA ILE A 88 -6.09 -5.16 -1.12
C ILE A 88 -5.10 -4.37 -1.99
N TYR A 89 -4.77 -3.13 -1.62
CA TYR A 89 -3.74 -2.36 -2.33
C TYR A 89 -2.38 -3.04 -2.28
N GLY A 90 -2.03 -3.66 -1.15
CA GLY A 90 -0.83 -4.48 -1.02
C GLY A 90 -0.83 -5.71 -1.95
N TYR A 91 -1.99 -6.20 -2.40
CA TYR A 91 -2.08 -7.30 -3.36
C TYR A 91 -1.79 -6.89 -4.82
N LEU A 92 -1.92 -5.59 -5.16
CA LEU A 92 -1.68 -5.09 -6.51
C LEU A 92 -0.30 -5.49 -7.06
N GLN A 93 0.74 -5.41 -6.22
CA GLN A 93 2.11 -5.73 -6.63
C GLN A 93 2.38 -7.24 -6.86
N VAL A 94 1.52 -8.15 -6.38
CA VAL A 94 1.75 -9.60 -6.44
C VAL A 94 1.71 -10.11 -7.87
N GLY A 95 0.66 -9.76 -8.61
CA GLY A 95 0.52 -10.15 -10.02
C GLY A 95 1.57 -9.51 -10.92
N ILE A 96 1.99 -8.28 -10.61
CA ILE A 96 3.06 -7.58 -11.33
C ILE A 96 4.39 -8.29 -11.10
N SER A 97 4.77 -8.50 -9.83
CA SER A 97 6.03 -9.15 -9.47
C SER A 97 6.17 -10.53 -10.08
N ASN A 98 5.12 -11.35 -10.03
CA ASN A 98 5.14 -12.69 -10.63
C ASN A 98 5.29 -12.66 -12.16
N HIS A 99 4.66 -11.69 -12.84
CA HIS A 99 4.84 -11.51 -14.28
C HIS A 99 6.26 -11.05 -14.62
N VAL A 100 6.78 -10.06 -13.89
CA VAL A 100 8.15 -9.56 -14.07
C VAL A 100 9.15 -10.69 -13.88
N LEU A 101 9.04 -11.50 -12.82
CA LEU A 101 9.94 -12.64 -12.57
C LEU A 101 9.92 -13.69 -13.68
N ARG A 102 8.80 -13.86 -14.40
CA ARG A 102 8.74 -14.73 -15.58
C ARG A 102 9.52 -14.16 -16.76
N ARG A 103 9.61 -12.84 -16.88
CA ARG A 103 10.41 -12.16 -17.90
C ARG A 103 11.89 -12.08 -17.54
N VAL A 104 12.22 -11.69 -16.30
CA VAL A 104 13.60 -11.42 -15.89
C VAL A 104 14.36 -12.66 -15.44
N ALA A 105 13.67 -13.72 -14.98
CA ALA A 105 14.31 -14.95 -14.53
C ALA A 105 13.57 -16.21 -15.02
N PRO A 106 13.47 -16.42 -16.35
CA PRO A 106 12.71 -17.53 -16.93
C PRO A 106 13.25 -18.90 -16.51
N ASP A 107 14.55 -19.03 -16.27
CA ASP A 107 15.22 -20.31 -16.03
C ASP A 107 15.17 -20.79 -14.57
N LEU A 108 14.68 -19.96 -13.64
CA LEU A 108 14.54 -20.39 -12.24
C LEU A 108 13.55 -21.54 -12.11
N ASN A 109 13.90 -22.53 -11.27
CA ASN A 109 13.02 -23.64 -10.95
C ASN A 109 11.74 -23.11 -10.27
N ARG A 110 10.58 -23.48 -10.81
CA ARG A 110 9.26 -23.09 -10.29
C ARG A 110 8.49 -24.36 -9.92
N PRO A 111 8.49 -24.76 -8.64
CA PRO A 111 7.78 -25.97 -8.19
C PRO A 111 6.28 -25.91 -8.52
N PHE A 112 5.70 -24.71 -8.44
CA PHE A 112 4.32 -24.46 -8.84
C PHE A 112 4.27 -23.53 -10.06
N LYS A 113 3.54 -23.95 -11.09
CA LYS A 113 3.29 -23.16 -12.30
C LYS A 113 1.80 -22.83 -12.37
N THR A 114 1.45 -21.57 -12.10
CA THR A 114 0.06 -21.10 -12.23
C THR A 114 -0.46 -21.31 -13.65
N PRO A 115 -1.60 -22.00 -13.85
CA PRO A 115 -2.22 -22.15 -15.16
C PRO A 115 -2.67 -20.79 -15.70
N ALA A 116 -2.63 -20.60 -17.03
CA ALA A 116 -3.04 -19.38 -17.73
C ALA A 116 -2.60 -18.05 -17.05
N TRP A 117 -1.37 -18.02 -16.55
CA TRP A 117 -0.84 -16.92 -15.73
C TRP A 117 -0.93 -15.54 -16.42
N TYR A 118 -0.84 -15.53 -17.76
CA TYR A 118 -0.96 -14.32 -18.58
C TYR A 118 -2.35 -13.67 -18.51
N ILE A 119 -3.39 -14.41 -18.11
CA ILE A 119 -4.74 -13.91 -17.87
C ILE A 119 -4.94 -13.62 -16.38
N PHE A 120 -4.61 -14.59 -15.52
CA PHE A 120 -4.92 -14.49 -14.10
C PHE A 120 -4.19 -13.35 -13.40
N TYR A 121 -2.93 -13.05 -13.76
CA TYR A 121 -2.22 -11.95 -13.10
C TYR A 121 -2.83 -10.57 -13.44
N PRO A 122 -3.06 -10.18 -14.71
CA PRO A 122 -3.78 -8.93 -15.00
C PRO A 122 -5.21 -8.90 -14.44
N VAL A 123 -5.95 -10.01 -14.53
CA VAL A 123 -7.33 -10.07 -13.99
C VAL A 123 -7.34 -9.87 -12.47
N SER A 124 -6.40 -10.48 -11.74
CA SER A 124 -6.28 -10.27 -10.30
C SER A 124 -6.00 -8.81 -9.94
N PHE A 125 -5.19 -8.12 -10.75
CA PHE A 125 -4.93 -6.69 -10.59
C PHE A 125 -6.20 -5.87 -10.83
N ILE A 126 -6.93 -6.12 -11.92
CA ILE A 126 -8.19 -5.42 -12.23
C ILE A 126 -9.20 -5.62 -11.09
N VAL A 127 -9.38 -6.85 -10.62
CA VAL A 127 -10.33 -7.17 -9.54
C VAL A 127 -9.92 -6.47 -8.24
N ALA A 128 -8.64 -6.51 -7.86
CA ALA A 128 -8.14 -5.80 -6.68
C ALA A 128 -8.35 -4.29 -6.81
N SER A 129 -8.07 -3.71 -7.99
CA SER A 129 -8.34 -2.30 -8.26
C SER A 129 -9.82 -1.96 -8.12
N LEU A 130 -10.72 -2.76 -8.70
CA LEU A 130 -12.17 -2.55 -8.60
C LEU A 130 -12.66 -2.64 -7.16
N LEU A 131 -12.16 -3.58 -6.35
CA LEU A 131 -12.49 -3.66 -4.92
C LEU A 131 -12.06 -2.41 -4.15
N ILE A 132 -10.92 -1.81 -4.51
CA ILE A 132 -10.49 -0.53 -3.94
C ILE A 132 -11.41 0.60 -4.40
N TYR A 133 -11.75 0.65 -5.70
CA TYR A 133 -12.67 1.65 -6.24
C TYR A 133 -14.05 1.59 -5.58
N TRP A 134 -14.58 0.39 -5.32
CA TRP A 134 -15.86 0.17 -4.65
C TRP A 134 -15.91 0.64 -3.20
N SER A 135 -14.76 0.86 -2.57
CA SER A 135 -14.73 1.48 -1.25
C SER A 135 -15.18 2.95 -1.28
N GLY A 136 -15.08 3.63 -2.42
CA GLY A 136 -15.49 5.02 -2.59
C GLY A 136 -14.41 6.03 -2.20
N TRP A 137 -14.66 7.29 -2.57
CA TRP A 137 -13.65 8.36 -2.53
C TRP A 137 -12.95 8.54 -1.18
N SER A 138 -13.68 8.52 -0.07
CA SER A 138 -13.12 8.76 1.26
C SER A 138 -12.03 7.75 1.64
N TYR A 139 -12.22 6.48 1.26
CA TYR A 139 -11.27 5.41 1.55
C TYR A 139 -10.13 5.38 0.53
N VAL A 140 -10.44 5.60 -0.75
CA VAL A 140 -9.43 5.76 -1.82
C VAL A 140 -8.47 6.92 -1.51
N ASN A 141 -8.99 8.05 -1.03
CA ASN A 141 -8.15 9.19 -0.67
C ASN A 141 -7.24 8.87 0.52
N ALA A 142 -7.78 8.20 1.55
CA ALA A 142 -7.01 7.84 2.74
C ALA A 142 -5.89 6.84 2.44
N ILE A 143 -6.13 5.86 1.57
CA ILE A 143 -5.09 4.90 1.21
C ILE A 143 -3.98 5.54 0.38
N ILE A 144 -4.33 6.41 -0.57
CA ILE A 144 -3.32 7.13 -1.37
C ILE A 144 -2.50 8.05 -0.45
N ALA A 145 -3.14 8.75 0.48
CA ALA A 145 -2.43 9.50 1.52
C ALA A 145 -1.50 8.60 2.36
N GLY A 146 -1.94 7.41 2.76
CA GLY A 146 -1.12 6.44 3.50
C GLY A 146 0.13 5.99 2.73
N VAL A 147 -0.02 5.67 1.43
CA VAL A 147 1.10 5.27 0.56
C VAL A 147 2.11 6.40 0.41
N ILE A 148 1.63 7.63 0.21
CA ILE A 148 2.44 8.84 0.12
C ILE A 148 3.22 9.06 1.42
N LEU A 149 2.53 9.05 2.56
CA LEU A 149 3.15 9.25 3.88
C LEU A 149 4.25 8.21 4.19
N GLY A 150 4.12 6.99 3.65
CA GLY A 150 5.10 5.92 3.80
C GLY A 150 6.39 6.11 2.98
N PHE A 151 6.37 6.88 1.90
CA PHE A 151 7.53 7.00 1.00
C PHE A 151 8.81 7.51 1.69
N PRO A 152 8.79 8.59 2.50
CA PRO A 152 9.99 9.04 3.21
C PRO A 152 10.59 8.01 4.18
N LEU A 153 9.78 7.10 4.73
CA LEU A 153 10.28 6.05 5.63
C LEU A 153 11.28 5.13 4.91
N LEU A 154 11.10 4.93 3.60
CA LEU A 154 12.05 4.18 2.79
C LEU A 154 13.42 4.87 2.76
N LEU A 155 13.43 6.20 2.59
CA LEU A 155 14.65 7.01 2.52
C LEU A 155 15.32 7.22 3.88
N LEU A 156 14.58 7.14 4.98
CA LEU A 156 15.15 7.17 6.33
C LEU A 156 15.82 5.84 6.71
N GLY A 157 15.34 4.75 6.11
CA GLY A 157 15.85 3.39 6.32
C GLY A 157 17.17 3.08 5.59
N PRO A 158 17.51 1.79 5.47
CA PRO A 158 18.76 1.31 4.87
C PRO A 158 18.92 1.67 3.40
N TYR A 159 17.79 1.82 2.69
CA TYR A 159 17.77 2.14 1.25
C TYR A 159 18.52 3.44 0.92
N ARG A 160 18.65 4.36 1.88
CA ARG A 160 19.50 5.56 1.77
C ARG A 160 20.94 5.26 1.34
N SER A 161 21.46 4.11 1.77
CA SER A 161 22.83 3.68 1.44
C SER A 161 22.95 3.26 -0.03
N GLU A 162 21.89 2.67 -0.60
CA GLU A 162 21.84 2.30 -2.02
C GLU A 162 21.83 3.52 -2.94
N ILE A 163 21.13 4.58 -2.53
CA ILE A 163 21.03 5.84 -3.26
C ILE A 163 22.12 6.86 -2.87
N ARG A 164 23.11 6.46 -2.07
CA ARG A 164 24.24 7.29 -1.60
C ARG A 164 23.81 8.63 -0.98
N LEU A 165 22.73 8.62 -0.20
CA LEU A 165 22.16 9.83 0.40
C LEU A 165 22.62 9.99 1.85
N THR A 166 23.16 11.17 2.19
CA THR A 166 23.56 11.49 3.57
C THR A 166 22.35 11.51 4.50
N GLN A 167 22.53 11.07 5.76
CA GLN A 167 21.47 11.04 6.76
C GLN A 167 20.77 12.39 6.96
N GLY A 168 21.53 13.50 7.00
CA GLY A 168 20.95 14.84 7.12
C GLY A 168 20.05 15.21 5.94
N ALA A 169 20.47 14.91 4.71
CA ALA A 169 19.67 15.16 3.52
C ALA A 169 18.38 14.30 3.50
N ALA A 170 18.44 13.05 4.00
CA ALA A 170 17.27 12.18 4.09
C ALA A 170 16.25 12.73 5.08
N ILE A 171 16.70 13.20 6.24
CA ILE A 171 15.84 13.78 7.28
C ILE A 171 15.20 15.07 6.77
N ILE A 172 15.99 15.97 6.18
CA ILE A 172 15.47 17.24 5.62
C ILE A 172 14.42 16.94 4.54
N PHE A 173 14.71 16.01 3.63
CA PHE A 173 13.76 15.58 2.61
C PHE A 173 12.49 15.00 3.22
N ALA A 174 12.60 14.10 4.20
CA ALA A 174 11.46 13.45 4.83
C ALA A 174 10.56 14.45 5.58
N VAL A 175 11.17 15.35 6.35
CA VAL A 175 10.45 16.41 7.07
C VAL A 175 9.77 17.37 6.09
N ALA A 176 10.49 17.83 5.06
CA ALA A 176 9.89 18.71 4.04
C ALA A 176 8.74 18.02 3.29
N TYR A 177 8.89 16.73 2.97
CA TYR A 177 7.85 15.93 2.32
C TYR A 177 6.63 15.75 3.21
N TRP A 178 6.81 15.40 4.49
CA TRP A 178 5.70 15.27 5.43
C TRP A 178 5.00 16.60 5.69
N ILE A 179 5.73 17.70 5.80
CA ILE A 179 5.14 19.04 5.93
C ILE A 179 4.34 19.38 4.67
N ALA A 180 4.91 19.20 3.48
CA ALA A 180 4.22 19.51 2.22
C ALA A 180 2.95 18.66 2.05
N THR A 181 3.03 17.36 2.32
CA THR A 181 1.88 16.46 2.22
C THR A 181 0.83 16.76 3.29
N ALA A 182 1.24 17.01 4.54
CA ALA A 182 0.33 17.40 5.61
C ALA A 182 -0.37 18.73 5.31
N LEU A 183 0.32 19.72 4.74
CA LEU A 183 -0.27 21.00 4.33
C LEU A 183 -1.32 20.82 3.24
N VAL A 184 -1.02 20.01 2.22
CA VAL A 184 -1.98 19.74 1.13
C VAL A 184 -3.21 18.98 1.64
N ILE A 185 -3.00 17.97 2.50
CA ILE A 185 -4.09 17.21 3.13
C ILE A 185 -4.91 18.12 4.06
N ALA A 186 -4.27 18.93 4.88
CA ALA A 186 -4.95 19.89 5.76
C ALA A 186 -5.76 20.90 4.95
N GLY A 187 -5.19 21.45 3.86
CA GLY A 187 -5.90 22.39 3.00
C GLY A 187 -7.16 21.81 2.36
N TRP A 188 -7.16 20.51 2.06
CA TRP A 188 -8.37 19.80 1.62
C TRP A 188 -9.43 19.73 2.72
N TYR A 189 -9.08 19.23 3.90
CA TYR A 189 -10.05 19.04 4.99
C TYR A 189 -10.51 20.36 5.65
N LEU A 190 -9.66 21.40 5.65
CA LEU A 190 -10.00 22.74 6.11
C LEU A 190 -10.74 23.58 5.05
N GLY A 191 -10.92 23.04 3.84
CA GLY A 191 -11.69 23.69 2.79
C GLY A 191 -11.06 24.95 2.22
N TRP A 192 -9.72 25.08 2.20
CA TRP A 192 -9.03 26.27 1.68
C TRP A 192 -9.42 26.63 0.25
N PHE A 193 -9.71 25.60 -0.56
CA PHE A 193 -10.08 25.77 -1.97
C PHE A 193 -11.59 25.64 -2.22
N SER A 194 -12.41 25.50 -1.17
CA SER A 194 -13.86 25.23 -1.28
C SER A 194 -14.63 26.32 -2.03
N VAL A 195 -14.15 27.56 -1.99
CA VAL A 195 -14.71 28.72 -2.71
C VAL A 195 -14.73 28.52 -4.23
N LEU A 196 -13.82 27.70 -4.77
CA LEU A 196 -13.70 27.43 -6.21
C LEU A 196 -14.69 26.37 -6.71
N GLY A 197 -15.46 25.74 -5.81
CA GLY A 197 -16.38 24.64 -6.15
C GLY A 197 -15.69 23.25 -6.17
N PRO A 198 -16.47 22.16 -6.14
CA PRO A 198 -15.97 20.83 -5.80
C PRO A 198 -14.97 20.25 -6.82
N LEU A 199 -15.15 20.55 -8.12
CA LEU A 199 -14.27 20.04 -9.17
C LEU A 199 -12.93 20.78 -9.20
N PRO A 200 -12.87 22.13 -9.22
CA PRO A 200 -11.61 22.86 -9.12
C PRO A 200 -10.85 22.60 -7.82
N SER A 201 -11.53 22.52 -6.66
CA SER A 201 -10.88 22.20 -5.39
C SER A 201 -10.19 20.83 -5.45
N PHE A 202 -10.89 19.83 -6.02
CA PHE A 202 -10.33 18.50 -6.23
C PHE A 202 -9.15 18.52 -7.19
N ALA A 203 -9.26 19.19 -8.33
CA ALA A 203 -8.18 19.27 -9.30
C ALA A 203 -6.89 19.86 -8.69
N ILE A 204 -7.01 20.93 -7.88
CA ILE A 204 -5.86 21.54 -7.20
C ILE A 204 -5.25 20.56 -6.19
N TYR A 205 -6.07 20.02 -5.27
CA TYR A 205 -5.62 19.06 -4.28
C TYR A 205 -4.92 17.86 -4.91
N TRP A 206 -5.56 17.29 -5.92
CA TRP A 206 -5.11 16.09 -6.61
C TRP A 206 -3.82 16.31 -7.39
N THR A 207 -3.71 17.47 -8.05
CA THR A 207 -2.50 17.87 -8.78
C THR A 207 -1.34 18.07 -7.82
N LEU A 208 -1.55 18.74 -6.68
CA LEU A 208 -0.50 18.96 -5.67
C LEU A 208 -0.01 17.64 -5.08
N ILE A 209 -0.92 16.73 -4.70
CA ILE A 209 -0.57 15.40 -4.19
C ILE A 209 0.22 14.58 -5.22
N THR A 210 -0.21 14.61 -6.48
CA THR A 210 0.47 13.89 -7.56
C THR A 210 1.84 14.47 -7.84
N LEU A 211 1.95 15.81 -7.87
CA LEU A 211 3.20 16.51 -8.09
C LEU A 211 4.22 16.18 -7.01
N ILE A 212 3.80 16.11 -5.74
CA ILE A 212 4.68 15.67 -4.64
C ILE A 212 5.23 14.26 -4.91
N GLN A 213 4.39 13.30 -5.32
CA GLN A 213 4.85 11.94 -5.66
C GLN A 213 5.84 11.95 -6.84
N VAL A 214 5.49 12.61 -7.94
CA VAL A 214 6.32 12.63 -9.15
C VAL A 214 7.65 13.33 -8.90
N LEU A 215 7.64 14.50 -8.23
CA LEU A 215 8.86 15.22 -7.88
C LEU A 215 9.74 14.44 -6.90
N SER A 216 9.14 13.68 -5.97
CA SER A 216 9.89 12.84 -5.03
C SER A 216 10.63 11.70 -5.74
N LEU A 217 9.98 11.02 -6.68
CA LEU A 217 10.61 9.98 -7.49
C LEU A 217 11.63 10.58 -8.45
N LEU A 218 11.35 11.75 -9.03
CA LEU A 218 12.29 12.48 -9.88
C LEU A 218 13.55 12.88 -9.10
N TYR A 219 13.40 13.35 -7.86
CA TYR A 219 14.54 13.67 -6.99
C TYR A 219 15.41 12.44 -6.73
N VAL A 220 14.80 11.29 -6.39
CA VAL A 220 15.53 10.03 -6.20
C VAL A 220 16.22 9.60 -7.50
N TRP A 221 15.54 9.72 -8.64
CA TRP A 221 16.10 9.38 -9.94
C TRP A 221 17.27 10.29 -10.33
N LEU A 222 17.15 11.61 -10.17
CA LEU A 222 18.22 12.56 -10.51
C LEU A 222 19.46 12.35 -9.66
N LYS A 223 19.29 12.03 -8.37
CA LYS A 223 20.39 11.90 -7.42
C LYS A 223 21.10 10.55 -7.50
N SER A 224 20.37 9.46 -7.70
CA SER A 224 20.93 8.10 -7.67
C SER A 224 21.01 7.42 -9.03
N ARG A 225 20.18 7.84 -9.99
CA ARG A 225 19.86 7.11 -11.23
C ARG A 225 19.52 5.63 -11.00
N HIS A 226 19.07 5.27 -9.80
CA HIS A 226 18.74 3.90 -9.44
C HIS A 226 17.50 3.44 -10.23
N PRO A 227 17.50 2.23 -10.81
CA PRO A 227 16.38 1.72 -11.60
C PRO A 227 15.07 1.62 -10.81
N ASP A 228 15.11 1.50 -9.47
CA ASP A 228 13.93 1.50 -8.60
C ASP A 228 13.04 2.72 -8.77
N ALA A 229 13.63 3.91 -9.00
CA ALA A 229 12.84 5.11 -9.20
C ALA A 229 11.99 5.03 -10.48
N LYS A 230 12.51 4.37 -11.52
CA LYS A 230 11.74 4.09 -12.74
C LYS A 230 10.72 2.98 -12.50
N ALA A 231 11.12 1.92 -11.81
CA ALA A 231 10.23 0.81 -11.46
C ALA A 231 9.01 1.28 -10.66
N ALA A 232 9.18 2.25 -9.76
CA ALA A 232 8.12 2.78 -8.92
C ALA A 232 7.13 3.71 -9.66
N LEU A 233 7.39 4.12 -10.91
CA LEU A 233 6.54 5.09 -11.64
C LEU A 233 5.11 4.60 -11.89
N TRP A 234 4.85 3.30 -11.86
CA TRP A 234 3.48 2.80 -12.00
C TRP A 234 2.60 3.18 -10.80
N ILE A 235 3.18 3.40 -9.61
CA ILE A 235 2.43 3.76 -8.39
C ILE A 235 1.75 5.12 -8.54
N PRO A 236 2.44 6.24 -8.86
CA PRO A 236 1.78 7.52 -9.06
C PRO A 236 0.82 7.48 -10.26
N ILE A 237 1.13 6.75 -11.34
CA ILE A 237 0.22 6.58 -12.48
C ILE A 237 -1.08 5.91 -12.03
N TYR A 238 -0.97 4.80 -11.29
CA TYR A 238 -2.10 4.08 -10.73
C TYR A 238 -2.93 4.99 -9.81
N ASN A 239 -2.26 5.67 -8.87
CA ASN A 239 -2.91 6.54 -7.92
C ASN A 239 -3.70 7.62 -8.65
N VAL A 240 -3.11 8.30 -9.65
CA VAL A 240 -3.79 9.32 -10.48
C VAL A 240 -5.07 8.77 -11.09
N PHE A 241 -5.01 7.62 -11.77
CA PHE A 241 -6.20 7.02 -12.38
C PHE A 241 -7.25 6.63 -11.34
N LEU A 242 -6.83 5.98 -10.25
CA LEU A 242 -7.72 5.55 -9.18
C LEU A 242 -8.42 6.75 -8.52
N GLY A 243 -7.68 7.79 -8.13
CA GLY A 243 -8.26 8.95 -7.47
C GLY A 243 -9.14 9.79 -8.38
N THR A 244 -8.72 10.00 -9.65
CA THR A 244 -9.54 10.74 -10.61
C THR A 244 -10.86 10.02 -10.87
N ILE A 245 -10.84 8.73 -11.21
CA ILE A 245 -12.08 7.99 -11.47
C ILE A 245 -12.91 7.83 -10.19
N SER A 246 -12.28 7.63 -9.03
CA SER A 246 -12.99 7.56 -7.75
C SER A 246 -13.71 8.84 -7.36
N TYR A 247 -13.24 10.01 -7.81
CA TYR A 247 -13.91 11.28 -7.53
C TYR A 247 -15.01 11.62 -8.53
N ILE A 248 -14.77 11.37 -9.82
CA ILE A 248 -15.71 11.75 -10.90
C ILE A 248 -16.72 10.67 -11.27
N GLY A 249 -16.50 9.43 -10.82
CA GLY A 249 -17.33 8.26 -11.06
C GLY A 249 -18.56 8.18 -10.15
N SER A 250 -19.33 7.11 -10.30
CA SER A 250 -20.60 6.94 -9.58
C SER A 250 -20.48 6.82 -8.05
N LEU A 251 -19.30 6.47 -7.54
CA LEU A 251 -19.00 6.31 -6.12
C LEU A 251 -18.25 7.52 -5.52
N GLY A 252 -18.16 8.60 -6.29
CA GLY A 252 -17.56 9.87 -5.87
C GLY A 252 -18.53 10.77 -5.09
N PRO A 253 -18.05 11.91 -4.59
CA PRO A 253 -18.87 12.85 -3.82
C PRO A 253 -19.73 13.79 -4.69
N LEU A 254 -19.64 13.72 -6.02
CA LEU A 254 -20.41 14.57 -6.92
C LEU A 254 -21.88 14.11 -6.97
N SER A 255 -22.81 15.06 -6.90
CA SER A 255 -24.26 14.78 -7.01
C SER A 255 -24.65 14.23 -8.39
N THR A 256 -23.98 14.68 -9.44
CA THR A 256 -24.10 14.16 -10.80
C THR A 256 -22.72 13.64 -11.26
N PRO A 257 -22.51 12.31 -11.35
CA PRO A 257 -21.23 11.77 -11.77
C PRO A 257 -20.96 12.14 -13.23
N ILE A 258 -19.72 12.54 -13.52
CA ILE A 258 -19.29 12.86 -14.89
C ILE A 258 -19.23 11.58 -15.72
N ILE A 259 -18.76 10.50 -15.09
CA ILE A 259 -18.73 9.17 -15.69
C ILE A 259 -19.72 8.31 -14.89
N PRO A 260 -20.96 8.12 -15.39
CA PRO A 260 -21.96 7.35 -14.69
C PRO A 260 -21.70 5.84 -14.83
N TYR A 261 -22.31 5.08 -13.92
CA TYR A 261 -22.39 3.63 -14.03
C TYR A 261 -23.09 3.21 -15.33
N PRO A 262 -22.62 2.18 -16.06
CA PRO A 262 -21.47 1.29 -15.78
C PRO A 262 -20.14 1.75 -16.42
N TRP A 263 -20.10 2.92 -17.05
CA TRP A 263 -18.93 3.38 -17.82
C TRP A 263 -17.71 3.68 -16.95
N ASP A 264 -17.92 4.08 -15.71
CA ASP A 264 -16.85 4.28 -14.73
C ASP A 264 -16.12 2.98 -14.40
N TYR A 265 -16.84 1.86 -14.26
CA TYR A 265 -16.27 0.55 -13.94
C TYR A 265 -15.44 0.04 -15.13
N ILE A 266 -15.99 0.16 -16.35
CA ILE A 266 -15.29 -0.25 -17.58
C ILE A 266 -14.04 0.61 -17.78
N THR A 267 -14.17 1.93 -17.66
CA THR A 267 -13.05 2.87 -17.82
C THR A 267 -11.96 2.56 -16.81
N PHE A 268 -12.31 2.35 -15.54
CA PHE A 268 -11.31 2.07 -14.51
C PHE A 268 -10.66 0.69 -14.68
N ALA A 269 -11.39 -0.32 -15.15
CA ALA A 269 -10.83 -1.63 -15.48
C ALA A 269 -9.79 -1.52 -16.61
N ILE A 270 -10.08 -0.75 -17.66
CA ILE A 270 -9.15 -0.49 -18.77
C ILE A 270 -7.90 0.26 -18.26
N LEU A 271 -8.08 1.33 -17.49
CA LEU A 271 -6.97 2.08 -16.91
C LEU A 271 -6.10 1.21 -15.99
N SER A 272 -6.73 0.36 -15.18
CA SER A 272 -6.02 -0.61 -14.32
C SER A 272 -5.20 -1.60 -15.14
N LEU A 273 -5.73 -2.09 -16.27
CA LEU A 273 -5.01 -2.99 -17.17
C LEU A 273 -3.81 -2.28 -17.83
N ILE A 274 -3.98 -1.03 -18.26
CA ILE A 274 -2.90 -0.20 -18.80
C ILE A 274 -1.80 -0.04 -17.75
N THR A 275 -2.17 0.34 -16.51
CA THR A 275 -1.20 0.50 -15.43
C THR A 275 -0.48 -0.81 -15.09
N TYR A 276 -1.19 -1.94 -15.12
CA TYR A 276 -0.60 -3.25 -14.92
C TYR A 276 0.53 -3.52 -15.93
N PHE A 277 0.29 -3.32 -17.22
CA PHE A 277 1.30 -3.56 -18.24
C PHE A 277 2.45 -2.54 -18.18
N ILE A 278 2.18 -1.28 -17.83
CA ILE A 278 3.24 -0.29 -17.54
C ILE A 278 4.11 -0.80 -16.39
N ALA A 279 3.52 -1.27 -15.30
CA ALA A 279 4.25 -1.78 -14.14
C ALA A 279 5.12 -3.00 -14.49
N VAL A 280 4.58 -3.94 -15.27
CA VAL A 280 5.33 -5.11 -15.75
C VAL A 280 6.49 -4.70 -16.65
N GLN A 281 6.30 -3.71 -17.52
CA GLN A 281 7.35 -3.22 -18.41
C GLN A 281 8.49 -2.55 -17.63
N LEU A 282 8.16 -1.77 -16.61
CA LEU A 282 9.11 -1.06 -15.75
C LEU A 282 9.89 -1.99 -14.80
N GLY A 283 9.40 -3.21 -14.54
CA GLY A 283 10.08 -4.17 -13.69
C GLY A 283 11.45 -4.57 -14.24
N TYR A 284 12.46 -4.72 -13.38
CA TYR A 284 13.83 -5.00 -13.82
C TYR A 284 14.47 -6.08 -12.97
N GLU A 285 15.63 -6.58 -13.41
CA GLU A 285 16.38 -7.59 -12.67
C GLU A 285 17.15 -6.94 -11.50
N THR A 286 16.77 -7.27 -10.27
CA THR A 286 17.38 -6.74 -9.04
C THR A 286 18.75 -7.37 -8.77
N LYS A 287 19.56 -6.74 -7.89
CA LYS A 287 20.87 -7.26 -7.48
C LYS A 287 20.73 -8.64 -6.82
N ASP A 288 19.76 -8.79 -5.93
CA ASP A 288 19.49 -10.07 -5.23
C ASP A 288 19.14 -11.18 -6.22
N LEU A 289 18.37 -10.87 -7.25
CA LEU A 289 18.01 -11.84 -8.29
C LEU A 289 19.23 -12.28 -9.11
N LYS A 290 20.16 -11.36 -9.39
CA LYS A 290 21.44 -11.70 -10.03
C LYS A 290 22.28 -12.60 -9.15
N GLU A 291 22.32 -12.32 -7.84
CA GLU A 291 23.05 -13.15 -6.88
C GLU A 291 22.46 -14.57 -6.79
N ILE A 292 21.13 -14.69 -6.72
CA ILE A 292 20.43 -15.99 -6.72
C ILE A 292 20.72 -16.78 -8.02
N LYS A 293 20.76 -16.10 -9.17
CA LYS A 293 21.13 -16.77 -10.43
C LYS A 293 22.57 -17.28 -10.45
N GLN A 294 23.48 -16.59 -9.78
CA GLN A 294 24.90 -16.96 -9.74
C GLN A 294 25.19 -18.05 -8.69
N LYS A 295 24.63 -17.90 -7.49
CA LYS A 295 24.93 -18.76 -6.33
C LYS A 295 23.92 -19.90 -6.14
N GLY A 296 22.83 -19.90 -6.88
CA GLY A 296 21.68 -20.77 -6.62
C GLY A 296 20.78 -20.20 -5.52
N LEU A 297 19.66 -20.88 -5.27
CA LEU A 297 18.76 -20.51 -4.18
C LEU A 297 19.49 -20.71 -2.84
N PRO A 298 19.43 -19.74 -1.91
CA PRO A 298 19.94 -19.95 -0.56
C PRO A 298 19.18 -21.14 0.07
N ILE A 299 19.93 -22.10 0.59
CA ILE A 299 19.37 -23.21 1.37
C ILE A 299 19.11 -22.64 2.77
N GLU A 300 17.83 -22.51 3.14
CA GLU A 300 17.40 -22.10 4.48
C GLU A 300 17.83 -23.09 5.57
#